data_AF-A0A336JUP6-F1
#
_entry.id   AF-A0A336JUP6-F1
#
_cell.length_a   1.000
_cell.length_b   1.000
_cell.length_c   1.000
_cell.angle_alpha   90.00
_cell.angle_beta   90.00
_cell.angle_gamma   90.00
#
_symmetry.space_group_name_H-M   'P 1'
#
loop_
_entity.id
_entity.type
_entity.pdbx_description
1 polymer ?
#
loop_
_entity_poly.entity_id
_entity_poly.type
_entity_poly.pdbx_seq_one_letter_code
_entity_poly.pdbx_strand_id
1 'polypeptide(L)' 'MVPSVVTGHQVCPVVPGSGPNCQAAADILCRSKGYTLGKSLGVDSTEKCSAKVLIPGRPREPGDCRTENFVTRAWCQ' A
#
# COMPACT_ATOMS: atom_id res chain seq x y z
N MET A 1 -8.99 9.63 -23.28
CA MET A 1 -8.11 9.90 -22.14
C MET A 1 -6.73 9.38 -22.50
N VAL A 2 -5.66 10.15 -22.31
CA VAL A 2 -4.30 9.68 -22.64
C VAL A 2 -3.74 8.97 -21.41
N PRO A 3 -3.15 7.77 -21.56
CA PRO A 3 -2.51 7.09 -20.44
C PRO A 3 -1.42 7.95 -19.82
N SER A 4 -1.32 7.95 -18.49
CA SER A 4 -0.32 8.75 -17.79
C SER A 4 0.19 8.06 -16.52
N VAL A 5 1.43 8.42 -16.14
CA VAL A 5 1.96 8.03 -14.82
C VAL A 5 1.41 9.02 -13.79
N VAL A 6 0.72 8.48 -12.80
CA VAL A 6 0.20 9.22 -11.66
C VAL A 6 1.01 8.87 -10.42
N THR A 7 1.32 9.88 -9.61
CA THR A 7 1.90 9.72 -8.28
C THR A 7 0.82 9.81 -7.20
N GLY A 8 1.04 9.12 -6.08
CA GLY A 8 0.11 9.14 -4.95
C GLY A 8 0.63 8.35 -3.77
N HIS A 9 -0.26 8.05 -2.82
CA HIS A 9 0.03 7.16 -1.71
C HIS A 9 -1.24 6.37 -1.42
N GLN A 10 -1.31 5.15 -1.95
CA GLN A 10 -2.47 4.27 -1.77
C GLN A 10 -2.04 2.95 -1.14
N VAL A 11 -2.57 2.65 0.06
CA VAL A 11 -2.28 1.41 0.77
C VAL A 11 -2.76 0.20 -0.03
N CYS A 12 -1.91 -0.81 -0.16
CA CYS A 12 -2.24 -2.10 -0.75
C CYS A 12 -3.11 -2.89 0.23
N PRO A 13 -4.39 -3.14 -0.07
CA PRO A 13 -5.24 -3.96 0.78
C PRO A 13 -4.64 -5.37 0.91
N VAL A 14 -4.58 -5.89 2.13
CA VAL A 14 -4.09 -7.25 2.38
C VAL A 14 -5.23 -8.22 2.16
N VAL A 15 -5.02 -9.18 1.26
CA VAL A 15 -5.96 -10.26 1.01
C VAL A 15 -5.51 -11.49 1.80
N PRO A 16 -6.38 -12.08 2.64
CA PRO A 16 -6.04 -13.27 3.41
C PRO A 16 -5.49 -14.39 2.50
N GLY A 17 -4.30 -14.90 2.82
CA GLY A 17 -3.67 -15.99 2.08
C GLY A 17 -2.89 -15.60 0.81
N SER A 18 -3.07 -14.40 0.26
CA SER A 18 -2.36 -13.97 -0.97
C SER A 18 -1.50 -12.71 -0.81
N GLY A 19 -1.43 -12.15 0.41
CA GLY A 19 -0.58 -10.99 0.71
C GLY A 19 -1.17 -9.65 0.23
N PRO A 20 -0.32 -8.62 0.06
CA PRO A 20 -0.76 -7.27 -0.31
C PRO A 20 -1.18 -7.18 -1.79
N ASN A 21 -2.42 -6.76 -2.06
CA ASN A 21 -2.93 -6.53 -3.40
C ASN A 21 -2.67 -5.09 -3.87
N CYS A 22 -1.45 -4.84 -4.34
CA CYS A 22 -1.06 -3.52 -4.85
C CYS A 22 -1.69 -3.16 -6.22
N GLN A 23 -2.22 -4.15 -6.94
CA GLN A 23 -2.98 -3.89 -8.17
C GLN A 23 -4.29 -3.14 -7.84
N ALA A 24 -5.03 -3.62 -6.84
CA ALA A 24 -6.25 -2.94 -6.38
C ALA A 24 -5.95 -1.51 -5.89
N ALA A 25 -4.81 -1.29 -5.22
CA ALA A 25 -4.37 0.05 -4.82
C ALA A 25 -4.07 0.95 -6.03
N ALA A 26 -3.42 0.43 -7.07
CA ALA A 26 -3.19 1.20 -8.30
C ALA A 26 -4.50 1.56 -9.01
N ASP A 27 -5.46 0.64 -9.08
CA ASP A 27 -6.78 0.91 -9.64
C ASP A 27 -7.54 1.98 -8.83
N ILE A 28 -7.44 1.96 -7.50
CA ILE A 28 -8.04 3.00 -6.63
C ILE A 28 -7.36 4.35 -6.88
N LEU A 29 -6.03 4.38 -6.95
CA LEU A 29 -5.26 5.60 -7.21
C LEU A 29 -5.64 6.20 -8.57
N CYS A 30 -5.74 5.38 -9.61
CA CYS A 30 -6.11 5.83 -10.96
C CYS A 30 -7.57 6.28 -11.04
N ARG A 31 -8.50 5.57 -10.38
CA ARG A 31 -9.91 5.98 -10.26
C ARG A 31 -10.06 7.34 -9.58
N SER A 32 -9.23 7.65 -8.59
CA SER A 32 -9.20 8.98 -7.95
C SER A 32 -8.83 10.12 -8.92
N LYS A 33 -8.21 9.80 -10.06
CA LYS A 33 -7.83 10.74 -11.12
C LYS A 33 -8.74 10.67 -12.35
N GLY A 34 -9.83 9.91 -12.28
CA GLY A 34 -10.80 9.76 -13.37
C GLY A 34 -10.48 8.67 -14.40
N TYR A 35 -9.43 7.87 -14.19
CA TYR A 35 -9.13 6.72 -15.03
C TYR A 35 -9.90 5.48 -14.55
N THR A 36 -10.12 4.52 -15.46
CA THR A 36 -10.82 3.28 -15.12
C THR A 36 -9.91 2.24 -14.47
N LEU A 37 -8.69 2.11 -14.97
CA LEU A 37 -7.74 1.07 -14.57
C LEU A 37 -6.35 1.65 -14.36
N GLY A 38 -5.58 0.97 -13.52
CA GLY A 38 -4.24 1.39 -13.12
C GLY A 38 -3.32 0.22 -12.89
N LYS A 39 -2.09 0.28 -13.41
CA LYS A 39 -1.05 -0.71 -13.08
C LYS A 39 -0.05 -0.12 -12.10
N SER A 40 0.25 -0.82 -11.01
CA SER A 40 1.26 -0.36 -10.05
C SER A 40 2.64 -0.31 -10.72
N LEU A 41 3.31 0.84 -10.68
CA LEU A 41 4.67 1.02 -11.17
C LEU A 41 5.68 1.21 -10.03
N GLY A 42 5.27 1.84 -8.94
CA GLY A 42 6.06 2.03 -7.74
C GLY A 42 5.29 1.57 -6.53
N VAL A 43 5.87 0.63 -5.79
CA VAL A 43 5.39 0.18 -4.48
C VAL A 43 6.49 0.47 -3.47
N ASP A 44 6.09 1.00 -2.34
CA ASP A 44 6.94 1.24 -1.19
C ASP A 44 6.33 0.52 0.01
N SER A 45 7.15 0.21 1.00
CA SER A 45 6.80 -0.63 2.13
C SER A 45 7.32 -0.02 3.41
N THR A 46 6.46 0.10 4.41
CA THR A 46 6.82 0.61 5.73
C THR A 46 6.47 -0.41 6.79
N GLU A 47 7.36 -0.58 7.77
CA GLU A 47 7.06 -1.35 8.96
C GLU A 47 6.33 -0.45 9.96
N LYS A 48 5.05 -0.75 10.16
CA LYS A 48 4.20 -0.04 11.11
C LYS A 48 4.15 -0.80 12.40
N CYS A 49 4.84 -0.26 13.41
CA CYS A 49 4.85 -0.82 14.75
C CYS A 49 3.80 -0.13 15.63
N SER A 50 3.11 -0.94 16.43
CA SER A 50 2.31 -0.51 17.56
C SER A 50 3.18 0.24 18.56
N ALA A 51 2.69 1.33 19.14
CA ALA A 51 3.39 2.08 20.18
C ALA A 51 3.72 1.22 21.41
N LYS A 52 3.07 0.05 21.58
CA LYS A 52 3.38 -0.90 22.65
C LYS A 52 4.82 -1.42 22.62
N VAL A 53 5.52 -1.36 21.49
CA VAL A 53 6.95 -1.71 21.40
C VAL A 53 7.86 -0.73 22.16
N LEU A 54 7.37 0.47 22.47
CA LEU A 54 8.11 1.49 23.22
C LEU A 54 7.97 1.32 24.73
N ILE A 55 7.11 0.41 25.21
CA ILE A 55 6.89 0.17 26.63
C ILE A 55 8.12 -0.57 27.19
N PRO A 56 8.88 0.03 28.13
CA PRO A 56 10.04 -0.61 28.73
C PRO A 56 9.65 -1.92 29.43
N GLY A 57 10.43 -2.98 29.20
CA GLY A 57 10.20 -4.28 29.82
C GLY A 57 9.11 -5.15 29.17
N ARG A 58 8.38 -4.65 28.16
CA ARG A 58 7.48 -5.49 27.37
C ARG A 58 8.26 -6.24 26.28
N PRO A 59 8.20 -7.58 26.22
CA PRO A 59 8.77 -8.33 25.11
C PRO A 59 8.00 -8.04 23.82
N ARG A 60 8.70 -7.98 22.68
CA ARG A 60 8.09 -7.84 21.36
C ARG A 60 7.25 -9.07 21.05
N GLU A 61 5.99 -8.85 20.66
CA GLU A 61 5.07 -9.91 20.28
C GLU A 61 4.94 -10.03 18.75
N PRO A 62 4.68 -11.25 18.21
CA PRO A 62 4.32 -11.42 16.80
C PRO A 62 3.03 -10.63 16.49
N GLY A 63 3.15 -9.55 15.72
CA GLY A 63 2.06 -8.63 15.43
C GLY A 63 2.23 -7.22 16.00
N ASP A 64 3.26 -6.99 16.82
CA ASP A 64 3.63 -5.65 17.26
C ASP A 64 4.07 -4.75 16.10
N CYS A 65 4.62 -5.33 15.05
CA CYS A 65 4.98 -4.65 13.81
C CYS A 65 4.35 -5.37 12.63
N ARG A 66 3.78 -4.60 11.70
CA ARG A 66 3.24 -5.11 10.44
C ARG A 66 3.81 -4.33 9.27
N THR A 67 4.20 -5.02 8.22
CA THR A 67 4.61 -4.38 6.97
C THR A 67 3.37 -3.94 6.19
N GLU A 68 3.19 -2.64 6.02
CA GLU A 68 2.20 -2.06 5.12
C GLU A 68 2.87 -1.74 3.79
N ASN A 69 2.27 -2.15 2.68
CA ASN A 69 2.72 -1.80 1.34
C ASN A 69 1.80 -0.73 0.77
N PHE A 70 2.35 0.18 -0.02
CA PHE A 70 1.60 1.26 -0.64
C PHE A 70 2.12 1.57 -2.03
N VAL A 71 1.19 1.84 -2.95
CA VAL A 71 1.49 2.28 -4.31
C VAL A 71 1.82 3.77 -4.27
N THR A 72 3.03 4.11 -4.69
CA THR A 72 3.51 5.49 -4.82
C THR A 72 3.37 6.02 -6.24
N ARG A 73 3.38 5.13 -7.23
CA ARG A 73 3.24 5.45 -8.67
C ARG A 73 2.42 4.39 -9.39
N ALA A 74 1.53 4.82 -10.28
CA ALA A 74 0.73 3.94 -11.12
C ALA A 74 0.67 4.45 -12.56
N TRP A 75 0.59 3.53 -13.52
CA TRP A 75 0.24 3.81 -14.91
C TRP A 75 -1.27 3.73 -15.08
N CYS A 76 -1.92 4.84 -15.34
CA CYS A 76 -3.38 4.92 -15.44
C CYS A 76 -3.83 5.00 -16.90
N GLN A 77 -4.90 4.27 -17.24
CA GLN A 77 -5.50 4.23 -18.57
C GLN A 77 -7.04 4.19 -18.54
#